data_AF-A0A378LP44-F1
#
_entry.id   AF-A0A378LP44-F1
#
_cell.length_a   1.000
_cell.length_b   1.000
_cell.length_c   1.000
_cell.angle_alpha   90.00
_cell.angle_beta   90.00
_cell.angle_gamma   90.00
#
_symmetry.space_group_name_H-M   'P 1'
#
loop_
_entity.id
_entity.type
_entity.pdbx_description
1 polymer ?
#
loop_
_entity_poly.entity_id
_entity_poly.type
_entity_poly.pdbx_seq_one_letter_code
_entity_poly.pdbx_strand_id
1 'polypeptide(L)'
;MPKIYMYYTITPNQELIISSYHANLQSKSNCAQLAKKAGLSFKDLKSLDGSIPDNPSYGDIKEKLLELLSHFNNLPAGNEYIKVTYIGDLNLCTNKKEPTPCLFDGTLNQFFSGKEVYLILESANSDFVDKAIELADKNQLSGITLQVKGGGKAKIYPHAEMKTTLDTPSANISFMEDSTDSTEKMTDPKSLGRIGIFTPASSVTSSSSPQSPTDKLSRLTRLFR
;
A
#
# COMPACT_ATOMS: atom_id res chain seq x y z
N MET A 1 -14.33 10.74 -16.10
CA MET A 1 -13.15 10.47 -15.26
C MET A 1 -13.44 9.37 -14.27
N PRO A 2 -12.80 8.21 -14.42
CA PRO A 2 -12.82 7.17 -13.40
C PRO A 2 -12.22 7.70 -12.09
N LYS A 3 -12.66 7.11 -10.98
CA LYS A 3 -12.19 7.44 -9.64
C LYS A 3 -11.91 6.16 -8.85
N ILE A 4 -10.88 6.21 -8.01
CA ILE A 4 -10.70 5.25 -6.91
C ILE A 4 -11.43 5.82 -5.70
N TYR A 5 -12.42 5.10 -5.19
CA TYR A 5 -13.11 5.43 -3.94
C TYR A 5 -12.58 4.56 -2.82
N MET A 6 -12.02 5.19 -1.80
CA MET A 6 -11.49 4.53 -0.62
C MET A 6 -12.30 4.90 0.62
N TYR A 7 -12.84 3.89 1.30
CA TYR A 7 -13.39 4.06 2.65
C TYR A 7 -12.49 3.35 3.64
N TYR A 8 -12.31 3.94 4.82
CA TYR A 8 -11.46 3.35 5.83
C TYR A 8 -11.92 3.66 7.26
N THR A 9 -11.44 2.86 8.21
CA THR A 9 -11.55 3.12 9.64
C THR A 9 -10.45 2.38 10.40
N ILE A 10 -10.17 2.78 11.63
CA ILE A 10 -9.24 2.08 12.53
C ILE A 10 -10.05 1.52 13.68
N THR A 11 -9.94 0.21 13.90
CA THR A 11 -10.68 -0.48 14.95
C THR A 11 -10.04 -0.30 16.32
N PRO A 12 -10.77 -0.57 17.42
CA PRO A 12 -10.17 -0.59 18.77
C PRO A 12 -9.00 -1.58 18.92
N ASN A 13 -8.93 -2.61 18.07
CA ASN A 13 -7.87 -3.61 18.05
C ASN A 13 -6.66 -3.18 17.19
N GLN A 14 -6.53 -1.89 16.88
CA GLN A 14 -5.42 -1.35 16.07
C GLN A 14 -5.34 -1.98 14.67
N GLU A 15 -6.50 -2.32 14.08
CA GLU A 15 -6.60 -2.79 12.70
C GLU A 15 -7.11 -1.66 11.81
N LEU A 16 -6.34 -1.29 10.79
CA LEU A 16 -6.75 -0.39 9.72
C LEU A 16 -7.52 -1.19 8.65
N ILE A 17 -8.82 -0.94 8.55
CA ILE A 17 -9.67 -1.51 7.50
C ILE A 17 -9.74 -0.52 6.35
N ILE A 18 -9.40 -0.95 5.14
CA ILE A 18 -9.43 -0.16 3.90
C ILE A 18 -10.29 -0.89 2.89
N SER A 19 -11.23 -0.19 2.28
CA SER A 19 -12.04 -0.66 1.16
C SER A 19 -11.78 0.22 -0.06
N SER A 20 -11.44 -0.36 -1.22
CA SER A 20 -11.06 0.39 -2.41
C SER A 20 -11.70 -0.16 -3.69
N TYR A 21 -12.56 0.64 -4.32
CA TYR A 21 -13.32 0.24 -5.52
C TYR A 21 -13.47 1.39 -6.51
N HIS A 22 -13.83 1.07 -7.75
CA HIS A 22 -14.21 2.06 -8.75
C HIS A 22 -15.66 2.60 -8.55
N ALA A 23 -16.43 2.01 -7.64
CA ALA A 23 -17.79 2.41 -7.29
C ALA A 23 -17.88 2.83 -5.82
N ASN A 24 -18.34 4.07 -5.57
CA ASN A 24 -18.44 4.67 -4.23
C ASN A 24 -19.27 3.81 -3.25
N LEU A 25 -20.50 3.48 -3.65
CA LEU A 25 -21.43 2.76 -2.78
C LEU A 25 -20.88 1.37 -2.40
N GLN A 26 -20.23 0.69 -3.34
CA GLN A 26 -19.59 -0.60 -3.07
C GLN A 26 -18.44 -0.44 -2.06
N SER A 27 -17.57 0.55 -2.29
CA SER A 27 -16.46 0.84 -1.37
C SER A 27 -16.96 1.10 0.05
N LYS A 28 -17.97 1.96 0.19
CA LYS A 28 -18.58 2.27 1.50
C LYS A 28 -19.22 1.05 2.15
N SER A 29 -20.04 0.31 1.40
CA SER A 29 -20.77 -0.86 1.91
C SER A 29 -19.82 -1.95 2.41
N ASN A 30 -18.80 -2.28 1.63
CA ASN A 30 -17.83 -3.31 2.00
C ASN A 30 -16.99 -2.91 3.22
N CYS A 31 -16.58 -1.64 3.30
CA CYS A 31 -15.90 -1.12 4.50
C CYS A 31 -16.78 -1.23 5.74
N ALA A 32 -18.06 -0.86 5.63
CA ALA A 32 -19.01 -0.90 6.73
C ALA A 32 -19.27 -2.31 7.24
N GLN A 33 -19.36 -3.29 6.33
CA GLN A 33 -19.57 -4.69 6.69
C GLN A 33 -18.40 -5.24 7.53
N LEU A 34 -17.16 -4.90 7.18
CA LEU A 34 -15.97 -5.27 7.97
C LEU A 34 -15.92 -4.51 9.30
N ALA A 35 -16.14 -3.19 9.27
CA ALA A 35 -16.13 -2.34 10.46
C ALA A 35 -17.19 -2.79 11.49
N LYS A 36 -18.38 -3.19 11.04
CA LYS A 36 -19.45 -3.71 11.90
C LYS A 36 -19.04 -4.96 12.67
N LYS A 37 -18.22 -5.84 12.09
CA LYS A 37 -17.68 -7.02 12.80
C LYS A 37 -16.76 -6.62 13.95
N ALA A 38 -16.15 -5.43 13.87
CA ALA A 38 -15.35 -4.84 14.93
C ALA A 38 -16.15 -3.92 15.87
N GLY A 39 -17.49 -3.93 15.79
CA GLY A 39 -18.36 -3.11 16.65
C GLY A 39 -18.49 -1.63 16.24
N LEU A 40 -17.99 -1.25 15.07
CA LEU A 40 -18.06 0.12 14.57
C LEU A 40 -19.32 0.37 13.72
N SER A 41 -19.69 1.63 13.58
CA SER A 41 -20.85 2.09 12.83
C SER A 41 -20.45 2.77 11.51
N PHE A 42 -21.43 3.08 10.66
CA PHE A 42 -21.22 3.84 9.43
C PHE A 42 -20.68 5.25 9.66
N LYS A 43 -20.87 5.84 10.86
CA LYS A 43 -20.40 7.20 11.18
C LYS A 43 -18.89 7.25 11.44
N ASP A 44 -18.30 6.10 11.77
CA ASP A 44 -16.88 5.95 12.07
C ASP A 44 -16.03 5.76 10.80
N LEU A 45 -16.69 5.67 9.65
CA LEU A 45 -16.03 5.52 8.35
C LEU A 45 -15.60 6.89 7.83
N LYS A 46 -14.35 6.95 7.38
CA LYS A 46 -13.77 8.08 6.67
C LYS A 46 -13.65 7.72 5.19
N SER A 47 -13.57 8.73 4.32
CA SER A 47 -13.48 8.55 2.87
C SER A 47 -12.35 9.36 2.25
N LEU A 48 -11.70 8.77 1.25
CA LEU A 48 -10.76 9.43 0.34
C LEU A 48 -11.20 9.05 -1.09
N ASP A 49 -11.08 9.98 -2.03
CA ASP A 49 -11.27 9.65 -3.44
C ASP A 49 -10.25 10.36 -4.32
N GLY A 50 -9.89 9.70 -5.42
CA GLY A 50 -8.88 10.18 -6.35
C GLY A 50 -9.31 9.98 -7.79
N SER A 51 -9.36 11.07 -8.56
CA SER A 51 -9.61 11.01 -10.00
C SER A 51 -8.39 10.48 -10.75
N ILE A 52 -8.64 9.69 -11.79
CA ILE A 52 -7.62 9.21 -12.73
C ILE A 52 -7.99 9.59 -14.17
N PRO A 53 -7.04 9.55 -15.13
CA PRO A 53 -7.33 9.81 -16.55
C PRO A 53 -8.40 8.87 -17.12
N ASP A 54 -9.08 9.27 -18.20
CA ASP A 54 -10.19 8.50 -18.79
C ASP A 54 -9.76 7.16 -19.43
N ASN A 55 -8.45 6.95 -19.65
CA ASN A 55 -7.85 5.69 -20.10
C ASN A 55 -6.58 5.41 -19.31
N PRO A 56 -6.71 5.05 -18.02
CA PRO A 56 -5.57 4.96 -17.14
C PRO A 56 -4.70 3.76 -17.53
N SER A 57 -3.38 3.99 -17.56
CA SER A 57 -2.39 2.91 -17.53
C SER A 57 -2.37 2.25 -16.15
N TYR A 58 -1.75 1.08 -16.04
CA TYR A 58 -1.51 0.48 -14.72
C TYR A 58 -0.60 1.33 -13.84
N GLY A 59 0.27 2.14 -14.45
CA GLY A 59 1.08 3.14 -13.75
C GLY A 59 0.21 4.20 -13.09
N ASP A 60 -0.74 4.77 -13.83
CA ASP A 60 -1.66 5.80 -13.30
C ASP A 60 -2.52 5.27 -12.13
N ILE A 61 -2.98 4.02 -12.24
CA ILE A 61 -3.75 3.37 -11.17
C ILE A 61 -2.87 3.15 -9.94
N LYS A 62 -1.65 2.66 -10.12
CA LYS A 62 -0.68 2.42 -9.03
C LYS A 62 -0.31 3.74 -8.34
N GLU A 63 0.02 4.77 -9.11
CA GLU A 63 0.37 6.09 -8.59
C GLU A 63 -0.78 6.67 -7.77
N LYS A 64 -2.01 6.69 -8.32
CA LYS A 64 -3.16 7.23 -7.59
C LYS A 64 -3.49 6.41 -6.34
N LEU A 65 -3.37 5.08 -6.40
CA LEU A 65 -3.57 4.23 -5.23
C LEU A 65 -2.56 4.57 -4.14
N LEU A 66 -1.27 4.67 -4.46
CA LEU A 66 -0.22 5.02 -3.50
C LEU A 66 -0.38 6.44 -2.94
N GLU A 67 -0.80 7.40 -3.76
CA GLU A 67 -1.15 8.75 -3.31
C GLU A 67 -2.24 8.71 -2.24
N LEU A 68 -3.33 7.98 -2.47
CA LEU A 68 -4.41 7.85 -1.48
C LEU A 68 -3.93 7.13 -0.20
N LEU A 69 -3.15 6.07 -0.35
CA LEU A 69 -2.60 5.33 0.79
C LEU A 69 -1.63 6.18 1.62
N SER A 70 -0.90 7.11 1.01
CA SER A 70 0.04 8.02 1.71
C SER A 70 -0.61 8.85 2.81
N HIS A 71 -1.95 9.02 2.75
CA HIS A 71 -2.73 9.62 3.84
C HIS A 71 -2.48 8.93 5.19
N PHE A 72 -2.28 7.61 5.17
CA PHE A 72 -2.10 6.80 6.39
C PHE A 72 -0.73 6.97 7.05
N ASN A 73 0.26 7.52 6.33
CA ASN A 73 1.58 7.84 6.89
C ASN A 73 1.55 9.09 7.77
N ASN A 74 0.52 9.92 7.62
CA ASN A 74 0.39 11.21 8.29
C ASN A 74 -0.75 11.22 9.33
N LEU A 75 -1.21 10.05 9.77
CA LEU A 75 -2.27 9.99 10.77
C LEU A 75 -1.78 10.55 12.12
N PRO A 76 -2.65 11.26 12.87
CA PRO A 76 -2.29 11.79 14.18
C PRO A 76 -1.81 10.70 15.15
N ALA A 77 -0.90 11.05 16.05
CA ALA A 77 -0.48 10.20 17.16
C ALA A 77 -1.71 9.66 17.92
N GLY A 78 -1.74 8.35 18.19
CA GLY A 78 -2.90 7.64 18.74
C GLY A 78 -3.77 6.92 17.70
N ASN A 79 -3.49 7.06 16.40
CA ASN A 79 -4.08 6.25 15.33
C ASN A 79 -3.09 5.18 14.83
N GLU A 80 -2.31 4.61 15.74
CA GLU A 80 -1.40 3.53 15.40
C GLU A 80 -2.20 2.26 15.08
N TYR A 81 -1.78 1.59 14.03
CA TYR A 81 -2.31 0.29 13.62
C TYR A 81 -1.15 -0.68 13.46
N ILE A 82 -1.39 -1.94 13.83
CA ILE A 82 -0.42 -3.05 13.69
C ILE A 82 -0.83 -4.01 12.57
N LYS A 83 -2.11 -3.98 12.20
CA LYS A 83 -2.72 -4.83 11.19
C LYS A 83 -3.46 -3.97 10.16
N VAL A 84 -3.45 -4.41 8.92
CA VAL A 84 -4.16 -3.81 7.80
C VAL A 84 -5.00 -4.88 7.12
N THR A 85 -6.29 -4.63 6.96
CA THR A 85 -7.16 -5.42 6.08
C THR A 85 -7.56 -4.55 4.90
N TYR A 86 -7.03 -4.86 3.73
CA TYR A 86 -7.37 -4.20 2.48
C TYR A 86 -8.35 -5.07 1.69
N ILE A 87 -9.56 -4.56 1.45
CA ILE A 87 -10.54 -5.17 0.55
C ILE A 87 -10.70 -4.33 -0.71
N GLY A 88 -10.68 -4.96 -1.89
CA GLY A 88 -10.76 -4.21 -3.12
C GLY A 88 -11.16 -4.99 -4.36
N ASP A 89 -11.45 -4.24 -5.42
CA ASP A 89 -11.81 -4.80 -6.72
C ASP A 89 -10.57 -5.31 -7.46
N LEU A 90 -10.65 -6.53 -8.00
CA LEU A 90 -9.54 -7.14 -8.76
C LEU A 90 -9.13 -6.33 -9.98
N ASN A 91 -10.09 -5.70 -10.64
CA ASN A 91 -9.90 -4.86 -11.82
C ASN A 91 -10.02 -3.37 -11.48
N LEU A 92 -9.47 -2.96 -10.34
CA LEU A 92 -9.53 -1.57 -9.85
C LEU A 92 -9.26 -0.56 -10.98
N CYS A 93 -10.32 0.16 -11.35
CA CYS A 93 -10.32 1.24 -12.33
C CYS A 93 -9.69 0.90 -13.70
N THR A 94 -9.69 -0.37 -14.10
CA THR A 94 -9.28 -0.78 -15.45
C THR A 94 -10.46 -1.33 -16.23
N ASN A 95 -10.56 -0.92 -17.50
CA ASN A 95 -11.49 -1.48 -18.48
C ASN A 95 -10.94 -2.78 -19.10
N LYS A 96 -9.68 -3.13 -18.82
CA LYS A 96 -9.04 -4.35 -19.33
C LYS A 96 -9.60 -5.57 -18.61
N LYS A 97 -9.71 -6.69 -19.33
CA LYS A 97 -10.21 -7.96 -18.77
C LYS A 97 -9.15 -8.74 -17.99
N GLU A 98 -8.43 -8.03 -17.13
CA GLU A 98 -7.25 -8.51 -16.41
C GLU A 98 -7.18 -7.89 -15.01
N PRO A 99 -6.68 -8.64 -14.01
CA PRO A 99 -6.42 -8.10 -12.68
C PRO A 99 -5.43 -6.92 -12.74
N THR A 100 -5.62 -5.94 -11.85
CA THR A 100 -4.71 -4.79 -11.72
C THR A 100 -3.39 -5.25 -11.11
N PRO A 101 -2.25 -5.21 -11.85
CA PRO A 101 -1.01 -5.87 -11.43
C PRO A 101 -0.43 -5.38 -10.10
N CYS A 102 -0.61 -4.10 -9.75
CA CYS A 102 -0.09 -3.54 -8.49
C CYS A 102 -0.77 -4.09 -7.23
N LEU A 103 -1.85 -4.86 -7.37
CA LEU A 103 -2.46 -5.60 -6.26
C LEU A 103 -1.77 -6.94 -6.00
N PHE A 104 -0.89 -7.39 -6.92
CA PHE A 104 -0.25 -8.71 -6.92
C PHE A 104 1.28 -8.66 -6.95
N ASP A 105 1.88 -7.49 -7.06
CA ASP A 105 3.34 -7.30 -7.16
C ASP A 105 4.00 -6.99 -5.79
N GLY A 106 3.24 -7.13 -4.70
CA GLY A 106 3.70 -6.81 -3.34
C GLY A 106 3.66 -5.31 -3.00
N THR A 107 3.17 -4.43 -3.88
CA THR A 107 3.09 -2.97 -3.62
C THR A 107 2.40 -2.66 -2.29
N LEU A 108 1.27 -3.30 -2.00
CA LEU A 108 0.53 -3.07 -0.75
C LEU A 108 1.30 -3.54 0.49
N ASN A 109 1.94 -4.72 0.41
CA ASN A 109 2.77 -5.24 1.51
C ASN A 109 3.99 -4.36 1.77
N GLN A 110 4.62 -3.84 0.71
CA GLN A 110 5.75 -2.91 0.83
C GLN A 110 5.33 -1.57 1.41
N PHE A 111 4.16 -1.05 0.99
CA PHE A 111 3.62 0.20 1.51
C PHE A 111 3.36 0.10 3.03
N PHE A 112 2.74 -1.00 3.46
CA PHE A 112 2.48 -1.28 4.88
C PHE A 112 3.57 -2.14 5.53
N SER A 113 4.83 -1.90 5.17
CA SER A 113 5.97 -2.65 5.73
C SER A 113 5.99 -2.60 7.26
N GLY A 114 6.29 -3.73 7.89
CA GLY A 114 6.27 -3.90 9.35
C GLY A 114 4.88 -4.05 9.96
N LYS A 115 3.81 -4.13 9.15
CA LYS A 115 2.44 -4.43 9.58
C LYS A 115 1.99 -5.79 9.07
N GLU A 116 1.03 -6.38 9.75
CA GLU A 116 0.34 -7.58 9.26
C GLU A 116 -0.68 -7.16 8.18
N VAL A 117 -0.57 -7.66 6.95
CA VAL A 117 -1.38 -7.19 5.81
C VAL A 117 -2.24 -8.30 5.23
N TYR A 118 -3.56 -8.23 5.44
CA TYR A 118 -4.55 -9.12 4.84
C TYR A 118 -5.15 -8.46 3.60
N LEU A 119 -5.08 -9.15 2.48
CA LEU A 119 -5.70 -8.73 1.23
C LEU A 119 -6.95 -9.55 0.94
N ILE A 120 -8.07 -8.90 0.63
CA ILE A 120 -9.30 -9.54 0.16
C ILE A 120 -9.64 -8.91 -1.18
N LEU A 121 -9.32 -9.59 -2.27
CA LEU A 121 -9.57 -9.08 -3.61
C LEU A 121 -10.73 -9.85 -4.25
N GLU A 122 -11.68 -9.10 -4.79
CA GLU A 122 -12.91 -9.69 -5.34
C GLU A 122 -13.26 -9.17 -6.73
N SER A 123 -13.96 -10.00 -7.51
CA SER A 123 -14.58 -9.60 -8.78
C SER A 123 -15.96 -10.22 -8.92
N ALA A 124 -16.85 -9.58 -9.67
CA ALA A 124 -18.12 -10.20 -10.07
C ALA A 124 -17.92 -11.29 -11.15
N ASN A 125 -16.76 -11.31 -11.81
CA ASN A 125 -16.45 -12.23 -12.89
C ASN A 125 -15.53 -13.36 -12.40
N SER A 126 -15.99 -14.61 -12.49
CA SER A 126 -15.21 -15.80 -12.10
C SER A 126 -13.91 -15.93 -12.88
N ASP A 127 -13.91 -15.61 -14.17
CA ASP A 127 -12.72 -15.74 -15.03
C ASP A 127 -11.62 -14.77 -14.59
N PHE A 128 -12.00 -13.63 -13.99
CA PHE A 128 -11.02 -12.68 -13.44
C PHE A 128 -10.42 -13.21 -12.15
N VAL A 129 -11.21 -13.90 -11.32
CA VAL A 129 -10.72 -14.56 -10.11
C VAL A 129 -9.74 -15.67 -10.49
N ASP A 130 -9.98 -16.40 -11.57
CA ASP A 130 -9.10 -17.48 -12.03
C ASP A 130 -7.74 -16.95 -12.49
N LYS A 131 -7.74 -15.87 -13.30
CA LYS A 131 -6.50 -15.17 -13.66
C LYS A 131 -5.77 -14.58 -12.45
N ALA A 132 -6.52 -14.07 -11.47
CA ALA A 132 -5.94 -13.56 -10.23
C ALA A 132 -5.27 -14.67 -9.42
N ILE A 133 -5.86 -15.87 -9.38
CA ILE A 133 -5.29 -17.06 -8.75
C ILE A 133 -3.99 -17.47 -9.45
N GLU A 134 -3.98 -17.50 -10.78
CA GLU A 134 -2.76 -17.78 -11.55
C GLU A 134 -1.64 -16.77 -11.27
N LEU A 135 -1.98 -15.47 -11.19
CA LEU A 135 -1.02 -14.42 -10.85
C LEU A 135 -0.50 -14.55 -9.41
N ALA A 136 -1.37 -14.84 -8.45
CA ALA A 136 -0.99 -15.03 -7.06
C ALA A 136 -0.11 -16.28 -6.88
N ASP A 137 -0.42 -17.38 -7.57
CA ASP A 137 0.39 -18.60 -7.57
C ASP A 137 1.77 -18.33 -8.19
N LYS A 138 1.82 -17.65 -9.33
CA LYS A 138 3.07 -17.27 -10.01
C LYS A 138 3.97 -16.39 -9.14
N ASN A 139 3.37 -15.45 -8.41
CA ASN A 139 4.09 -14.51 -7.54
C ASN A 139 4.28 -15.04 -6.11
N GLN A 140 3.81 -16.26 -5.81
CA GLN A 140 3.89 -16.90 -4.50
C GLN A 140 3.35 -16.02 -3.37
N LEU A 141 2.21 -15.36 -3.61
CA LEU A 141 1.61 -14.47 -2.64
C LEU A 141 1.05 -15.24 -1.44
N SER A 142 1.12 -14.60 -0.27
CA SER A 142 0.56 -15.08 0.98
C SER A 142 -0.31 -13.98 1.62
N GLY A 143 -1.20 -14.36 2.54
CA GLY A 143 -2.07 -13.39 3.21
C GLY A 143 -3.12 -12.74 2.30
N ILE A 144 -3.52 -13.43 1.22
CA ILE A 144 -4.47 -12.94 0.23
C ILE A 144 -5.66 -13.89 0.08
N THR A 145 -6.87 -13.34 0.01
CA THR A 145 -8.10 -14.05 -0.33
C THR A 145 -8.59 -13.53 -1.67
N LEU A 146 -8.78 -14.43 -2.63
CA LEU A 146 -9.30 -14.14 -3.95
C LEU A 146 -10.70 -14.76 -4.08
N GLN A 147 -11.72 -13.97 -4.37
CA GLN A 147 -13.10 -14.46 -4.36
C GLN A 147 -14.03 -13.83 -5.39
N VAL A 148 -15.10 -14.55 -5.73
CA VAL A 148 -16.23 -14.02 -6.50
C VAL A 148 -17.16 -13.23 -5.56
N LYS A 149 -17.58 -12.04 -5.99
CA LYS A 149 -18.54 -11.19 -5.26
C LYS A 149 -19.85 -11.94 -5.05
N GLY A 150 -20.34 -11.96 -3.82
CA GLY A 150 -21.59 -12.65 -3.46
C GLY A 150 -21.46 -14.14 -3.17
N GLY A 151 -20.26 -14.71 -3.26
CA GLY A 151 -19.99 -16.11 -2.94
C GLY A 151 -19.83 -17.00 -4.17
N GLY A 152 -19.46 -18.26 -3.94
CA GLY A 152 -19.18 -19.25 -4.99
C GLY A 152 -17.73 -19.74 -4.91
N LYS A 153 -16.85 -19.14 -5.73
CA LYS A 153 -15.43 -19.51 -5.78
C LYS A 153 -14.60 -18.58 -4.90
N ALA A 154 -13.77 -19.16 -4.04
CA ALA A 154 -12.76 -18.45 -3.28
C ALA A 154 -11.49 -19.30 -3.15
N LYS A 155 -10.33 -18.65 -3.17
CA LYS A 155 -9.04 -19.25 -2.82
C LYS A 155 -8.39 -18.39 -1.75
N ILE A 156 -8.01 -19.03 -0.64
CA ILE A 156 -7.38 -18.38 0.51
C ILE A 156 -5.92 -18.81 0.54
N TYR A 157 -5.02 -17.83 0.53
CA TYR A 157 -3.60 -18.02 0.68
C TYR A 157 -3.25 -17.69 2.13
N PRO A 158 -2.80 -18.68 2.93
CA PRO A 158 -2.50 -18.45 4.34
C PRO A 158 -1.39 -17.40 4.48
N HIS A 159 -1.36 -16.72 5.61
CA HIS A 159 -0.22 -15.87 5.95
C HIS A 159 1.02 -16.73 6.12
N ALA A 160 2.14 -16.30 5.53
CA ALA A 160 3.43 -16.77 5.98
C ALA A 160 3.58 -16.31 7.44
N GLU A 161 3.77 -17.25 8.36
CA GLU A 161 4.03 -16.93 9.75
C GLU A 161 5.22 -15.96 9.79
N MET A 162 4.97 -14.72 10.23
CA MET A 162 6.07 -13.80 10.51
C MET A 162 6.85 -14.45 11.64
N LYS A 163 8.03 -14.98 11.33
CA LYS A 163 9.02 -15.33 12.35
C LYS A 163 9.39 -14.03 13.02
N THR A 164 8.69 -13.68 14.10
CA THR A 164 9.09 -12.64 15.03
C THR A 164 10.42 -13.10 15.60
N THR A 165 11.51 -12.66 14.99
CA THR A 165 12.85 -12.70 15.59
C THR A 165 12.84 -11.72 16.75
N LEU A 166 12.23 -12.14 17.85
CA LEU A 166 12.34 -11.53 19.16
C LEU A 166 13.41 -12.29 19.95
N ASP A 167 14.53 -12.62 19.28
CA ASP A 167 15.76 -13.02 19.94
C ASP A 167 16.47 -11.75 20.40
N THR A 168 15.89 -11.13 21.43
CA THR A 168 16.63 -10.21 22.28
C THR A 168 17.57 -11.07 23.11
N PRO A 169 18.91 -10.97 22.98
CA PRO A 169 19.79 -11.65 23.90
C PRO A 169 19.46 -11.13 25.29
N SER A 170 18.95 -12.02 26.14
CA SER A 170 18.74 -11.76 27.55
C SER A 170 20.09 -11.37 28.14
N ALA A 171 20.33 -10.07 28.28
CA ALA A 171 21.48 -9.55 28.99
C ALA A 171 21.31 -10.01 30.44
N ASN A 172 22.03 -11.07 30.79
CA ASN A 172 22.14 -11.57 32.13
C ASN A 172 22.79 -10.45 32.96
N ILE A 173 21.98 -9.73 33.72
CA ILE A 173 22.43 -8.65 34.60
C ILE A 173 23.10 -9.34 35.79
N SER A 174 24.41 -9.59 35.66
CA SER A 174 25.25 -9.95 36.80
C SER A 174 25.51 -8.68 37.61
N PHE A 175 24.71 -8.49 38.64
CA PHE A 175 24.97 -7.59 39.76
C PHE A 175 26.33 -7.98 40.39
N MET A 176 27.32 -7.09 40.32
CA MET A 176 28.47 -7.11 41.22
C MET A 176 28.73 -5.68 41.70
N GLU A 177 28.52 -5.48 42.99
CA GLU A 177 28.86 -4.28 43.73
C GLU A 177 30.38 -4.16 43.89
N ASP A 178 30.83 -2.91 43.73
CA ASP A 178 31.77 -2.16 44.55
C ASP A 178 33.23 -2.64 44.73
N SER A 179 34.17 -1.78 44.30
CA SER A 179 35.29 -1.30 45.13
C SER A 179 36.17 -0.30 44.36
N THR A 180 36.12 0.94 44.80
CA THR A 180 37.21 1.93 45.00
C THR A 180 38.41 2.03 44.02
N ASP A 181 38.52 3.23 43.45
CA ASP A 181 39.66 4.17 43.43
C ASP A 181 41.02 3.71 42.87
N SER A 182 41.46 4.35 41.78
CA SER A 182 42.86 4.76 41.53
C SER A 182 43.01 5.58 40.24
N THR A 183 43.71 6.69 40.42
CA THR A 183 44.22 7.71 39.49
C THR A 183 45.17 7.19 38.40
N GLU A 184 45.23 7.92 37.27
CA GLU A 184 46.37 8.22 36.38
C GLU A 184 46.32 7.77 34.89
N LYS A 185 46.55 8.80 34.04
CA LYS A 185 47.35 8.86 32.80
C LYS A 185 46.89 8.13 31.52
N MET A 186 46.33 8.94 30.63
CA MET A 186 46.90 9.34 29.32
C MET A 186 47.73 8.29 28.56
N THR A 187 47.18 7.68 27.50
CA THR A 187 47.81 7.56 26.17
C THR A 187 46.83 7.08 25.11
N ASP A 188 46.79 7.77 23.96
CA ASP A 188 46.22 7.28 22.69
C ASP A 188 46.88 5.96 22.27
N PRO A 189 46.12 5.08 21.59
CA PRO A 189 46.58 4.71 20.26
C PRO A 189 45.48 4.61 19.20
N LYS A 190 45.89 5.05 18.02
CA LYS A 190 45.32 4.86 16.69
C LYS A 190 44.70 3.48 16.44
N SER A 191 43.73 3.51 15.51
CA SER A 191 43.42 2.52 14.47
C SER A 191 42.22 1.59 14.67
N LEU A 192 41.06 2.04 14.21
CA LEU A 192 40.03 1.24 13.53
C LEU A 192 39.54 2.15 12.38
N GLY A 193 39.67 1.81 11.11
CA GLY A 193 39.19 0.59 10.49
C GLY A 193 38.04 0.99 9.56
N ARG A 194 38.38 1.27 8.29
CA ARG A 194 37.49 1.68 7.19
C ARG A 194 36.27 0.76 7.05
N ILE A 195 35.05 1.30 6.98
CA ILE A 195 33.92 0.75 6.19
C ILE A 195 33.19 1.95 5.55
N GLY A 196 32.90 1.83 4.26
CA GLY A 196 32.76 2.92 3.31
C GLY A 196 31.36 3.50 3.10
N ILE A 197 31.38 4.76 2.67
CA ILE A 197 30.28 5.54 2.10
C ILE A 197 30.07 5.10 0.64
N PHE A 198 28.82 4.83 0.26
CA PHE A 198 28.42 4.73 -1.15
C PHE A 198 27.33 5.77 -1.44
N THR A 199 27.71 6.86 -2.08
CA THR A 199 26.84 7.76 -2.83
C THR A 199 27.07 7.52 -4.33
N PRO A 200 26.05 7.17 -5.12
CA PRO A 200 26.16 7.25 -6.58
C PRO A 200 25.99 8.70 -7.06
N ALA A 201 26.85 9.05 -8.01
CA ALA A 201 27.09 10.37 -8.55
C ALA A 201 25.99 10.88 -9.50
N SER A 202 25.73 12.18 -9.42
CA SER A 202 25.09 12.97 -10.46
C SER A 202 25.91 12.92 -11.75
N SER A 203 25.26 12.71 -12.89
CA SER A 203 25.80 13.08 -14.20
C SER A 203 25.03 14.29 -14.73
N VAL A 204 25.79 15.31 -15.11
CA VAL A 204 25.34 16.57 -15.71
C VAL A 204 25.94 16.63 -17.10
N THR A 205 25.13 16.87 -18.13
CA THR A 205 25.43 17.66 -19.37
C THR A 205 24.29 17.40 -20.36
N SER A 206 23.81 18.30 -21.22
CA SER A 206 23.72 19.77 -21.30
C SER A 206 22.98 20.07 -22.62
N SER A 207 22.16 21.13 -22.62
CA SER A 207 21.81 22.00 -23.77
C SER A 207 21.21 21.42 -25.06
N SER A 208 20.01 21.87 -25.44
CA SER A 208 19.81 22.89 -26.50
C SER A 208 18.33 22.94 -26.93
N SER A 209 17.79 24.16 -26.99
CA SER A 209 16.54 24.52 -27.69
C SER A 209 16.86 24.75 -29.18
N PRO A 210 15.90 24.51 -30.10
CA PRO A 210 15.27 25.65 -30.76
C PRO A 210 13.80 25.47 -31.21
N GLN A 211 13.09 26.60 -31.15
CA GLN A 211 12.07 27.19 -32.05
C GLN A 211 10.88 26.39 -32.66
N SER A 212 9.79 27.15 -32.71
CA SER A 212 8.40 26.94 -33.17
C SER A 212 8.19 26.35 -34.58
N PRO A 213 6.92 25.97 -34.86
CA PRO A 213 6.21 26.66 -35.93
C PRO A 213 4.77 27.10 -35.61
N THR A 214 4.36 28.01 -36.47
CA THR A 214 3.10 28.72 -36.70
C THR A 214 1.86 27.86 -37.01
N ASP A 215 0.70 28.52 -36.84
CA ASP A 215 -0.41 28.66 -37.81
C ASP A 215 -1.73 27.87 -37.68
N LYS A 216 -2.82 28.65 -37.86
CA LYS A 216 -4.14 28.37 -38.47
C LYS A 216 -5.31 27.76 -37.69
N LEU A 217 -6.25 28.64 -37.34
CA LEU A 217 -7.63 28.73 -37.87
C LEU A 217 -8.33 27.45 -38.38
N SER A 218 -9.44 27.08 -37.72
CA SER A 218 -10.75 26.76 -38.33
C SER A 218 -11.82 26.61 -37.21
N ARG A 219 -12.73 27.57 -37.04
CA ARG A 219 -14.16 27.52 -37.44
C ARG A 219 -14.74 26.10 -37.59
N LEU A 220 -15.70 25.75 -36.73
CA LEU A 220 -16.98 25.17 -37.17
C LEU A 220 -18.08 25.21 -36.09
N THR A 221 -19.22 25.70 -36.56
CA THR A 221 -20.55 25.92 -35.97
C THR A 221 -21.33 24.66 -35.60
N ARG A 222 -22.21 24.77 -34.59
CA ARG A 222 -23.56 24.14 -34.49
C ARG A 222 -24.34 24.89 -33.39
N LEU A 223 -25.22 25.83 -33.71
CA LEU A 223 -26.67 25.63 -33.94
C LEU A 223 -27.26 24.46 -33.14
N PHE A 224 -28.05 24.75 -32.11
CA PHE A 224 -29.42 24.24 -31.91
C PHE A 224 -30.16 25.20 -30.97
N ARG A 225 -31.20 25.84 -31.51
CA ARG A 225 -32.38 26.28 -30.79
C ARG A 225 -33.49 25.32 -31.17
#